data_AF-A0AA48LX77-F1
#
_entry.id   AF-A0AA48LX77-F1
#
_cell.length_a   1.000
_cell.length_b   1.000
_cell.length_c   1.000
_cell.angle_alpha   90.00
_cell.angle_beta   90.00
_cell.angle_gamma   90.00
#
_symmetry.space_group_name_H-M   'P 1'
#
loop_
_entity.id
_entity.type
_entity.pdbx_description
1 polymer ?
#
loop_
_entity_poly.entity_id
_entity_poly.type
_entity_poly.pdbx_seq_one_letter_code
_entity_poly.pdbx_strand_id
1 'polypeptide(L)'
;MNRPYAKYLRAGAVMLGGLAIGLLATVISLNSGYGFDPLRAGSWTAWPGVGGPDVDPYARAVVARSGEAPLARDQGLVFTATTDVNGAPLDGACEYSVVNPVPAARYWTLSLATPDGAFIDNPTGRYGFSSVDVLRREGGAFAINIARNARSGNWLSPGEARKFILLLRLYDTPLDIEARPDPDAFPKIVKLKCA
;
A
#
# COMPACT_ATOMS: atom_id res chain seq x y z
N MET A 1 -14.20 -34.00 50.44
CA MET A 1 -14.02 -34.82 49.23
C MET A 1 -13.57 -33.91 48.08
N ASN A 2 -12.26 -33.69 47.96
CA ASN A 2 -11.67 -32.79 46.95
C ASN A 2 -11.86 -33.42 45.56
N ARG A 3 -12.71 -32.85 44.71
CA ARG A 3 -12.92 -33.35 43.32
C ARG A 3 -11.67 -33.05 42.49
N PRO A 4 -10.81 -34.03 42.16
CA PRO A 4 -9.55 -33.80 41.45
C PRO A 4 -9.78 -33.21 40.04
N TYR A 5 -10.92 -33.51 39.42
CA TYR A 5 -11.34 -33.00 38.11
C TYR A 5 -11.43 -31.47 38.01
N ALA A 6 -11.74 -30.78 39.11
CA ALA A 6 -11.85 -29.32 39.10
C ALA A 6 -10.50 -28.62 38.82
N LYS A 7 -9.37 -29.25 39.20
CA LYS A 7 -8.03 -28.73 38.91
C LYS A 7 -7.67 -28.90 37.43
N TYR A 8 -8.00 -30.05 36.85
CA TYR A 8 -7.75 -30.33 35.43
C TYR A 8 -8.63 -29.47 34.51
N LEU A 9 -9.90 -29.24 34.87
CA LEU A 9 -10.79 -28.33 34.12
C LEU A 9 -10.28 -26.89 34.14
N ARG A 10 -9.79 -26.40 35.29
CA ARG A 10 -9.20 -25.05 35.38
C ARG A 10 -7.91 -24.95 34.56
N ALA A 11 -7.04 -25.96 34.63
CA ALA A 11 -5.82 -25.98 33.83
C ALA A 11 -6.13 -26.00 32.32
N GLY A 12 -7.10 -26.82 31.90
CA GLY A 12 -7.57 -26.86 30.51
C GLY A 12 -8.14 -25.52 30.05
N ALA A 13 -8.97 -24.86 30.87
CA ALA A 13 -9.52 -23.54 30.56
C ALA A 13 -8.43 -22.47 30.42
N VAL A 14 -7.40 -22.50 31.28
CA VAL A 14 -6.26 -21.57 31.19
C VAL A 14 -5.44 -21.81 29.92
N MET A 15 -5.17 -23.07 29.55
CA MET A 15 -4.45 -23.40 28.32
C MET A 15 -5.23 -22.96 27.07
N LEU A 16 -6.53 -23.25 27.03
CA LEU A 16 -7.40 -22.83 25.93
C LEU A 16 -7.51 -21.31 25.83
N GLY A 17 -7.62 -20.61 26.97
CA GLY A 17 -7.61 -19.15 27.02
C GLY A 17 -6.30 -18.57 26.51
N GLY A 18 -5.16 -19.11 26.95
CA GLY A 18 -3.84 -18.70 26.47
C GLY A 18 -3.67 -18.91 24.96
N LEU A 19 -4.10 -20.07 24.44
CA LEU A 19 -4.10 -20.36 23.01
C LEU A 19 -4.97 -19.37 22.23
N ALA A 20 -6.20 -19.11 22.69
CA ALA A 20 -7.12 -18.19 22.04
C ALA A 20 -6.56 -16.77 21.99
N ILE A 21 -5.98 -16.29 23.09
CA ILE A 21 -5.33 -14.97 23.16
C ILE A 21 -4.12 -14.91 22.21
N GLY A 22 -3.27 -15.95 22.20
CA GLY A 22 -2.10 -16.00 21.31
C GLY A 22 -2.47 -16.00 19.83
N LEU A 23 -3.52 -16.74 19.45
CA LEU A 23 -4.05 -16.74 18.09
C LEU A 23 -4.65 -15.38 17.73
N LEU A 24 -5.41 -14.77 18.64
CA LEU A 24 -5.99 -13.45 18.41
C LEU A 24 -4.90 -12.38 18.23
N ALA A 25 -3.87 -12.39 19.07
CA ALA A 25 -2.73 -11.49 18.95
C ALA A 25 -1.99 -11.67 17.61
N THR A 26 -1.78 -12.92 17.19
CA THR A 26 -1.20 -13.24 15.87
C THR A 26 -2.06 -12.67 14.73
N VAL A 27 -3.38 -12.90 14.74
CA VAL A 27 -4.29 -12.38 13.71
C VAL A 27 -4.26 -10.85 13.66
N ILE A 28 -4.27 -10.18 14.81
CA ILE A 28 -4.18 -8.71 14.89
C ILE A 28 -2.85 -8.23 14.32
N SER A 29 -1.73 -8.87 14.69
CA SER A 29 -0.40 -8.51 14.21
C SER A 29 -0.30 -8.63 12.69
N LEU A 30 -0.82 -9.72 12.11
CA LEU A 30 -0.76 -9.95 10.67
C LEU A 30 -1.71 -9.04 9.85
N ASN A 31 -2.71 -8.45 10.48
CA ASN A 31 -3.63 -7.50 9.83
C ASN A 31 -3.15 -6.05 9.92
N SER A 32 -2.03 -5.78 10.61
CA SER A 32 -1.53 -4.41 10.86
C SER A 32 -0.57 -3.90 9.77
N GLY A 33 -0.37 -4.65 8.69
CA GLY A 33 0.59 -4.35 7.62
C GLY A 33 2.02 -4.79 7.96
N TYR A 34 3.01 -4.27 7.23
CA TYR A 34 4.42 -4.70 7.37
C TYR A 34 5.11 -4.19 8.64
N GLY A 35 4.45 -3.35 9.45
CA GLY A 35 4.97 -2.92 10.74
C GLY A 35 6.06 -1.85 10.66
N PHE A 36 7.24 -2.18 11.19
CA PHE A 36 8.30 -1.26 11.60
C PHE A 36 9.07 -0.61 10.43
N ASP A 37 9.81 0.46 10.74
CA ASP A 37 10.67 1.23 9.84
C ASP A 37 10.07 1.64 8.48
N PRO A 38 8.87 2.25 8.47
CA PRO A 38 8.29 2.79 7.24
C PRO A 38 9.10 4.01 6.75
N LEU A 39 9.45 3.99 5.47
CA LEU A 39 9.99 5.13 4.75
C LEU A 39 8.82 6.00 4.26
N ARG A 40 8.73 7.26 4.71
CA ARG A 40 7.60 8.15 4.40
C ARG A 40 8.02 9.35 3.57
N ALA A 41 7.22 9.69 2.56
CA ALA A 41 7.35 10.89 1.73
C ALA A 41 5.95 11.46 1.41
N GLY A 42 5.51 12.45 2.18
CA GLY A 42 4.16 13.01 2.04
C GLY A 42 3.08 11.94 2.28
N SER A 43 2.16 11.76 1.32
CA SER A 43 1.11 10.73 1.37
C SER A 43 1.62 9.30 1.10
N TRP A 44 2.88 9.15 0.72
CA TRP A 44 3.48 7.88 0.30
C TRP A 44 4.27 7.21 1.42
N THR A 45 4.11 5.90 1.58
CA THR A 45 4.85 5.07 2.53
C THR A 45 5.38 3.81 1.86
N ALA A 46 6.65 3.49 2.07
CA ALA A 46 7.29 2.25 1.64
C ALA A 46 7.88 1.48 2.83
N TRP A 47 8.10 0.18 2.67
CA TRP A 47 8.78 -0.67 3.64
C TRP A 47 9.94 -1.42 2.97
N PRO A 48 11.09 -0.75 2.77
CA PRO A 48 12.20 -1.31 1.99
C PRO A 48 12.79 -2.59 2.61
N GLY A 49 12.68 -2.75 3.94
CA GLY A 49 13.13 -3.94 4.64
C GLY A 49 12.40 -5.23 4.26
N VAL A 50 11.19 -5.14 3.71
CA VAL A 50 10.34 -6.31 3.39
C VAL A 50 10.95 -7.21 2.31
N GLY A 51 11.69 -6.64 1.36
CA GLY A 51 12.39 -7.38 0.30
C GLY A 51 13.84 -7.75 0.64
N GLY A 52 14.28 -7.52 1.88
CA GLY A 52 15.66 -7.77 2.32
C GLY A 52 15.85 -9.11 3.02
N PRO A 53 17.10 -9.61 3.13
CA PRO A 53 17.43 -10.81 3.90
C PRO A 53 17.19 -10.64 5.41
N ASP A 54 17.19 -9.40 5.87
CA ASP A 54 16.97 -8.94 7.25
C ASP A 54 15.51 -8.57 7.54
N VAL A 55 14.56 -9.01 6.71
CA VAL A 55 13.12 -8.78 6.93
C VAL A 55 12.66 -9.26 8.31
N ASP A 56 11.95 -8.37 9.03
CA ASP A 56 11.34 -8.63 10.32
C ASP A 56 10.43 -9.89 10.28
N PRO A 57 10.43 -10.76 11.31
CA PRO A 57 9.59 -11.95 11.36
C PRO A 57 8.09 -11.72 11.11
N TYR A 58 7.52 -10.62 11.61
CA TYR A 58 6.12 -10.25 11.39
C TYR A 58 5.88 -9.80 9.96
N ALA A 59 6.77 -8.96 9.39
CA ALA A 59 6.67 -8.57 7.99
C ALA A 59 6.78 -9.79 7.07
N ARG A 60 7.69 -10.73 7.37
CA ARG A 60 7.82 -12.01 6.66
C ARG A 60 6.55 -12.85 6.74
N ALA A 61 5.90 -12.91 7.91
CA ALA A 61 4.66 -13.63 8.08
C ALA A 61 3.48 -12.98 7.33
N VAL A 62 3.45 -11.63 7.24
CA VAL A 62 2.48 -10.90 6.42
C VAL A 62 2.66 -11.24 4.95
N VAL A 63 3.89 -11.19 4.42
CA VAL A 63 4.20 -11.56 3.03
C VAL A 63 3.83 -13.02 2.74
N ALA A 64 4.18 -13.93 3.65
CA ALA A 64 3.83 -15.35 3.50
C ALA A 64 2.31 -15.59 3.49
N ARG A 65 1.53 -14.78 4.23
CA ARG A 65 0.07 -14.85 4.26
C ARG A 65 -0.58 -14.18 3.05
N SER A 66 -0.06 -13.06 2.59
CA SER A 66 -0.59 -12.32 1.44
C SER A 66 -0.24 -13.00 0.11
N GLY A 67 0.84 -13.80 0.08
CA GLY A 67 1.34 -14.42 -1.14
C GLY A 67 2.04 -13.41 -2.06
N GLU A 68 2.39 -12.24 -1.53
CA GLU A 68 3.10 -11.21 -2.28
C GLU A 68 4.55 -11.61 -2.57
N ALA A 69 5.09 -11.06 -3.65
CA ALA A 69 6.50 -11.12 -3.98
C ALA A 69 7.07 -9.68 -3.96
N PRO A 70 7.53 -9.19 -2.79
CA PRO A 70 8.11 -7.86 -2.65
C PRO A 70 9.35 -7.69 -3.53
N LEU A 71 9.57 -6.47 -4.03
CA LEU A 71 10.82 -6.14 -4.71
C LEU A 71 11.99 -6.22 -3.73
N ALA A 72 13.10 -6.82 -4.16
CA ALA A 72 14.32 -6.76 -3.39
C ALA A 72 14.85 -5.32 -3.32
N ARG A 73 15.62 -5.00 -2.28
CA ARG A 73 16.14 -3.65 -2.02
C ARG A 73 16.91 -3.05 -3.21
N ASP A 74 17.56 -3.90 -4.00
CA ASP A 74 18.36 -3.55 -5.17
C ASP A 74 17.56 -3.52 -6.49
N GLN A 75 16.32 -4.00 -6.49
CA GLN A 75 15.46 -4.05 -7.68
C GLN A 75 14.56 -2.82 -7.79
N GLY A 76 14.08 -2.30 -6.65
CA GLY A 76 13.24 -1.12 -6.62
C GLY A 76 12.48 -0.93 -5.31
N LEU A 77 11.66 0.13 -5.30
CA LEU A 77 10.84 0.53 -4.16
C LEU A 77 9.37 0.56 -4.53
N VAL A 78 8.52 0.15 -3.59
CA VAL A 78 7.06 0.25 -3.72
C VAL A 78 6.54 1.19 -2.64
N PHE A 79 6.06 2.35 -3.07
CA PHE A 79 5.39 3.33 -2.24
C PHE A 79 3.88 3.15 -2.34
N THR A 80 3.22 3.11 -1.19
CA THR A 80 1.77 3.00 -1.05
C THR A 80 1.22 4.30 -0.50
N ALA A 81 0.16 4.82 -1.11
CA ALA A 81 -0.62 5.93 -0.57
C ALA A 81 -2.06 5.50 -0.26
N THR A 82 -2.49 5.81 0.96
CA THR A 82 -3.85 5.56 1.47
C THR A 82 -4.63 6.85 1.71
N THR A 83 -3.96 8.01 1.57
CA THR A 83 -4.52 9.34 1.82
C THR A 83 -4.15 10.31 0.69
N ASP A 84 -4.91 11.40 0.59
CA ASP A 84 -4.56 12.54 -0.24
C ASP A 84 -3.53 13.46 0.43
N VAL A 85 -3.16 14.57 -0.22
CA VAL A 85 -2.18 15.55 0.28
C VAL A 85 -2.61 16.23 1.58
N ASN A 86 -3.90 16.25 1.90
CA ASN A 86 -4.44 16.81 3.15
C ASN A 86 -4.58 15.75 4.25
N GLY A 87 -4.12 14.53 4.01
CA GLY A 87 -4.20 13.41 4.94
C GLY A 87 -5.59 12.76 5.02
N ALA A 88 -6.54 13.14 4.17
CA ALA A 88 -7.85 12.50 4.16
C ALA A 88 -7.77 11.15 3.42
N PRO A 89 -8.42 10.07 3.93
CA PRO A 89 -8.42 8.77 3.26
C PRO A 89 -8.90 8.84 1.81
N LEU A 90 -8.29 8.03 0.95
CA LEU A 90 -8.71 7.89 -0.44
C LEU A 90 -10.06 7.16 -0.48
N ASP A 91 -11.04 7.81 -1.12
CA ASP A 91 -12.41 7.33 -1.27
C ASP A 91 -12.84 7.35 -2.74
N GLY A 92 -13.25 6.22 -3.30
CA GLY A 92 -13.66 6.09 -4.70
C GLY A 92 -14.99 6.77 -5.07
N ALA A 93 -15.65 7.45 -4.12
CA ALA A 93 -16.71 8.42 -4.41
C ALA A 93 -16.20 9.84 -4.69
N CYS A 94 -14.91 10.09 -4.50
CA CYS A 94 -14.27 11.35 -4.83
C CYS A 94 -13.37 11.22 -6.07
N GLU A 95 -13.07 12.37 -6.66
CA GLU A 95 -12.16 12.52 -7.79
C GLU A 95 -10.82 13.04 -7.29
N TYR A 96 -9.73 12.47 -7.81
CA TYR A 96 -8.37 12.86 -7.47
C TYR A 96 -7.55 13.12 -8.72
N SER A 97 -6.52 13.94 -8.60
CA SER A 97 -5.46 14.08 -9.59
C SER A 97 -4.12 13.75 -8.94
N VAL A 98 -3.39 12.81 -9.54
CA VAL A 98 -2.00 12.51 -9.18
C VAL A 98 -1.11 13.26 -10.15
N VAL A 99 -0.33 14.19 -9.63
CA VAL A 99 0.49 15.11 -10.43
C VAL A 99 1.96 15.01 -10.05
N ASN A 100 2.83 15.37 -10.99
CA ASN A 100 4.28 15.50 -10.79
C ASN A 100 4.67 16.27 -9.51
N PRO A 101 5.91 16.08 -9.02
CA PRO A 101 7.00 15.29 -9.62
C PRO A 101 6.92 13.79 -9.30
N VAL A 102 7.67 12.96 -10.04
CA VAL A 102 7.94 11.56 -9.69
C VAL A 102 9.44 11.46 -9.40
N PRO A 103 9.86 10.75 -8.34
CA PRO A 103 11.28 10.55 -8.08
C PRO A 103 12.00 9.94 -9.27
N ALA A 104 13.29 10.24 -9.40
CA ALA A 104 14.10 9.65 -10.45
C ALA A 104 14.09 8.11 -10.33
N ALA A 105 13.82 7.44 -11.44
CA ALA A 105 13.87 5.99 -11.58
C ALA A 105 14.01 5.67 -13.07
N ARG A 106 14.67 4.55 -13.39
CA ARG A 106 14.75 4.10 -14.79
C ARG A 106 13.37 3.79 -15.36
N TYR A 107 12.51 3.21 -14.55
CA TYR A 107 11.13 2.90 -14.89
C TYR A 107 10.24 3.07 -13.65
N TRP A 108 9.01 3.54 -13.84
CA TRP A 108 8.04 3.62 -12.76
C TRP A 108 6.66 3.19 -13.22
N THR A 109 5.86 2.70 -12.28
CA THR A 109 4.43 2.43 -12.48
C THR A 109 3.61 3.07 -11.38
N LEU A 110 2.44 3.59 -11.73
CA LEU A 110 1.42 4.05 -10.80
C LEU A 110 0.16 3.22 -11.04
N SER A 111 -0.27 2.47 -10.03
CA SER A 111 -1.44 1.59 -10.10
C SER A 111 -2.45 1.88 -9.01
N LEU A 112 -3.70 1.60 -9.32
CA LEU A 112 -4.82 1.62 -8.38
C LEU A 112 -5.13 0.18 -7.96
N ALA A 113 -5.24 -0.05 -6.64
CA ALA A 113 -5.45 -1.38 -6.07
C ALA A 113 -6.39 -1.32 -4.86
N THR A 114 -6.92 -2.47 -4.48
CA THR A 114 -7.63 -2.65 -3.20
C THR A 114 -6.63 -2.52 -2.04
N PRO A 115 -7.10 -2.30 -0.79
CA PRO A 115 -6.21 -2.23 0.38
C PRO A 115 -5.34 -3.49 0.62
N ASP A 116 -5.76 -4.64 0.11
CA ASP A 116 -5.03 -5.92 0.09
C ASP A 116 -4.14 -6.11 -1.15
N GLY A 117 -4.00 -5.08 -1.99
CA GLY A 117 -3.06 -5.08 -3.11
C GLY A 117 -3.58 -5.71 -4.41
N ALA A 118 -4.84 -6.15 -4.45
CA ALA A 118 -5.45 -6.73 -5.65
C ALA A 118 -5.90 -5.65 -6.65
N PHE A 119 -6.06 -6.05 -7.92
CA PHE A 119 -6.62 -5.15 -8.92
C PHE A 119 -8.11 -4.88 -8.67
N ILE A 120 -8.51 -3.63 -8.86
CA ILE A 120 -9.90 -3.22 -8.74
C ILE A 120 -10.59 -3.38 -10.09
N ASP A 121 -11.61 -4.24 -10.13
CA ASP A 121 -12.45 -4.43 -11.31
C ASP A 121 -13.03 -3.09 -11.79
N ASN A 122 -12.89 -2.83 -13.09
CA ASN A 122 -13.29 -1.57 -13.69
C ASN A 122 -13.62 -1.74 -15.18
N PRO A 123 -14.52 -0.91 -15.72
CA PRO A 123 -15.03 -1.08 -17.09
C PRO A 123 -13.97 -0.89 -18.18
N THR A 124 -12.80 -0.34 -17.85
CA THR A 124 -11.73 -0.08 -18.84
C THR A 124 -10.67 -1.18 -18.88
N GLY A 125 -10.66 -2.10 -17.91
CA GLY A 125 -9.59 -3.09 -17.76
C GLY A 125 -8.20 -2.47 -17.55
N ARG A 126 -8.12 -1.19 -17.18
CA ARG A 126 -6.86 -0.46 -16.95
C ARG A 126 -6.67 -0.24 -15.46
N TYR A 127 -5.55 -0.72 -14.94
CA TYR A 127 -5.25 -0.71 -13.50
C TYR A 127 -4.11 0.24 -13.14
N GLY A 128 -3.44 0.83 -14.13
CA GLY A 128 -2.33 1.76 -13.90
C GLY A 128 -1.76 2.36 -15.17
N PHE A 129 -0.73 3.16 -14.96
CA PHE A 129 0.14 3.74 -15.98
C PHE A 129 1.60 3.48 -15.61
N SER A 130 2.46 3.59 -16.60
CA SER A 130 3.89 3.49 -16.50
C SER A 130 4.57 4.74 -17.04
N SER A 131 5.87 4.86 -16.78
CA SER A 131 6.68 5.92 -17.35
C SER A 131 6.71 5.92 -18.89
N VAL A 132 6.37 4.81 -19.56
CA VAL A 132 6.43 4.72 -21.03
C VAL A 132 5.09 4.95 -21.72
N ASP A 133 3.96 4.64 -21.08
CA ASP A 133 2.62 4.76 -21.67
C ASP A 133 1.78 5.93 -21.13
N VAL A 134 2.26 6.64 -20.09
CA VAL A 134 1.59 7.84 -19.60
C VAL A 134 1.63 8.96 -20.64
N LEU A 135 0.46 9.54 -20.93
CA LEU A 135 0.34 10.72 -21.77
C LEU A 135 0.92 11.94 -21.05
N ARG A 136 1.93 12.56 -21.64
CA ARG A 136 2.58 13.75 -21.10
C ARG A 136 2.09 15.01 -21.80
N ARG A 137 2.06 16.10 -21.05
CA ARG A 137 1.89 17.46 -21.55
C ARG A 137 3.22 18.01 -22.06
N GLU A 138 3.15 19.15 -22.72
CA GLU A 138 4.33 19.94 -23.06
C GLU A 138 5.17 20.21 -21.80
N GLY A 139 6.50 20.08 -21.91
CA GLY A 139 7.41 20.13 -20.76
C GLY A 139 7.52 18.83 -19.95
N GLY A 140 6.86 17.75 -20.35
CA GLY A 140 7.05 16.40 -19.78
C GLY A 140 6.25 16.10 -18.51
N ALA A 141 5.49 17.09 -18.00
CA ALA A 141 4.57 16.90 -16.88
C ALA A 141 3.39 16.00 -17.28
N PHE A 142 2.81 15.30 -16.31
CA PHE A 142 1.58 14.52 -16.51
C PHE A 142 0.60 14.77 -15.36
N ALA A 143 -0.64 14.34 -15.56
CA ALA A 143 -1.61 14.16 -14.49
C ALA A 143 -2.37 12.87 -14.75
N ILE A 144 -2.59 12.07 -13.71
CA ILE A 144 -3.42 10.88 -13.74
C ILE A 144 -4.66 11.17 -12.90
N ASN A 145 -5.81 11.22 -13.57
CA ASN A 145 -7.08 11.45 -12.90
C ASN A 145 -7.66 10.13 -12.42
N ILE A 146 -8.08 10.09 -11.16
CA ILE A 146 -8.79 8.96 -10.57
C ILE A 146 -10.22 9.41 -10.37
N ALA A 147 -11.15 8.79 -11.10
CA ALA A 147 -12.56 9.15 -11.05
C ALA A 147 -13.42 7.96 -11.48
N ARG A 148 -14.61 7.80 -10.91
CA ARG A 148 -15.55 6.77 -11.33
C ARG A 148 -16.02 6.95 -12.77
N ASN A 149 -16.32 8.20 -13.12
CA ASN A 149 -16.77 8.58 -14.45
C ASN A 149 -15.58 8.88 -15.37
N ALA A 150 -15.76 8.64 -16.67
CA ALA A 150 -14.74 8.85 -17.69
C ALA A 150 -14.12 10.26 -17.63
N ARG A 151 -12.80 10.31 -17.76
CA ARG A 151 -12.02 11.55 -17.87
C ARG A 151 -11.09 11.45 -19.08
N SER A 152 -10.80 12.59 -19.69
CA SER A 152 -9.85 12.67 -20.82
C SER A 152 -8.41 12.45 -20.35
N GLY A 153 -7.59 11.88 -21.24
CA GLY A 153 -6.16 11.68 -21.01
C GLY A 153 -5.88 10.48 -20.09
N ASN A 154 -4.93 10.62 -19.17
CA ASN A 154 -4.63 9.55 -18.23
C ASN A 154 -5.72 9.45 -17.18
N TRP A 155 -6.50 8.38 -17.24
CA TRP A 155 -7.62 8.14 -16.34
C TRP A 155 -7.59 6.71 -15.80
N LEU A 156 -7.79 6.58 -14.49
CA LEU A 156 -8.01 5.32 -13.79
C LEU A 156 -9.37 5.37 -13.11
N SER A 157 -10.13 4.29 -13.22
CA SER A 157 -11.41 4.16 -12.52
C SER A 157 -11.25 3.29 -11.28
N PRO A 158 -11.69 3.74 -10.09
CA PRO A 158 -11.83 2.87 -8.93
C PRO A 158 -13.04 1.91 -9.04
N GLY A 159 -13.73 1.87 -10.20
CA GLY A 159 -14.94 1.08 -10.38
C GLY A 159 -15.96 1.40 -9.29
N GLU A 160 -16.47 0.35 -8.64
CA GLU A 160 -17.40 0.47 -7.53
C GLU A 160 -16.72 0.61 -6.15
N ALA A 161 -15.40 0.47 -6.08
CA ALA A 161 -14.67 0.46 -4.81
C ALA A 161 -14.80 1.80 -4.07
N ARG A 162 -15.15 1.74 -2.77
CA ARG A 162 -15.10 2.90 -1.88
C ARG A 162 -13.72 3.11 -1.30
N LYS A 163 -12.97 2.04 -1.00
CA LYS A 163 -11.61 2.11 -0.48
C LYS A 163 -10.65 1.60 -1.53
N PHE A 164 -9.63 2.38 -1.82
CA PHE A 164 -8.53 2.00 -2.71
C PHE A 164 -7.22 2.59 -2.19
N ILE A 165 -6.12 2.04 -2.68
CA ILE A 165 -4.78 2.56 -2.45
C ILE A 165 -4.12 2.84 -3.79
N LEU A 166 -3.11 3.70 -3.77
CA LEU A 166 -2.22 3.91 -4.91
C LEU A 166 -0.88 3.27 -4.64
N LEU A 167 -0.35 2.57 -5.64
CA LEU A 167 0.94 1.91 -5.61
C LEU A 167 1.85 2.57 -6.64
N LEU A 168 2.86 3.30 -6.17
CA LEU A 168 3.94 3.85 -6.99
C LEU A 168 5.16 2.93 -6.87
N ARG A 169 5.50 2.23 -7.96
CA ARG A 169 6.71 1.40 -8.03
C ARG A 169 7.79 2.15 -8.77
N LEU A 170 8.98 2.18 -8.18
CA LEU A 170 10.17 2.80 -8.73
C LEU A 170 11.22 1.72 -8.93
N TYR A 171 11.56 1.43 -10.18
CA TYR A 171 12.53 0.39 -10.55
C TYR A 171 13.86 1.05 -10.90
N ASP A 172 14.95 0.49 -10.35
CA ASP A 172 16.31 1.02 -10.55
C ASP A 172 16.34 2.55 -10.25
N THR A 173 16.10 2.87 -8.98
CA THR A 173 16.01 4.25 -8.45
C THR A 173 17.22 4.59 -7.60
N PRO A 174 17.82 5.78 -7.74
CA PRO A 174 18.92 6.23 -6.90
C PRO A 174 18.43 6.78 -5.53
N LEU A 175 17.15 6.62 -5.20
CA LEU A 175 16.63 7.01 -3.89
C LEU A 175 17.37 6.25 -2.80
N ASP A 176 18.02 7.02 -1.93
CA ASP A 176 18.62 6.49 -0.71
C ASP A 176 17.52 6.17 0.30
N ILE A 177 17.45 4.90 0.71
CA ILE A 177 16.48 4.37 1.67
C ILE A 177 16.83 4.80 3.10
N GLU A 178 18.11 5.02 3.39
CA GLU A 178 18.60 5.46 4.71
C GLU A 178 18.37 6.96 4.90
N ALA A 179 18.36 7.72 3.80
CA ALA A 179 17.96 9.11 3.80
C ALA A 179 16.43 9.24 3.89
N ARG A 180 15.95 10.23 4.65
CA ARG A 180 14.53 10.60 4.59
C ARG A 180 14.25 11.24 3.23
N PRO A 181 13.40 10.64 2.37
CA PRO A 181 13.07 11.21 1.08
C PRO A 181 12.36 12.54 1.25
N ASP A 182 12.68 13.49 0.37
CA ASP A 182 11.99 14.77 0.29
C ASP A 182 10.53 14.55 -0.17
N PRO A 183 9.52 14.91 0.65
CA PRO A 183 8.12 14.83 0.26
C PRO A 183 7.78 15.59 -1.03
N ASP A 184 8.47 16.69 -1.32
CA ASP A 184 8.21 17.49 -2.51
C ASP A 184 8.76 16.86 -3.80
N ALA A 185 9.60 15.82 -3.69
CA ALA A 185 10.06 15.03 -4.83
C ALA A 185 9.06 13.93 -5.26
N PHE A 186 7.93 13.79 -4.55
CA PHE A 186 6.92 12.75 -4.78
C PHE A 186 5.62 13.30 -5.40
N PRO A 187 4.83 12.44 -6.08
CA PRO A 187 3.60 12.89 -6.70
C PRO A 187 2.59 13.37 -5.68
N LYS A 188 1.94 14.50 -5.94
CA LYS A 188 0.89 15.01 -5.06
C LYS A 188 -0.44 14.38 -5.45
N ILE A 189 -1.17 13.86 -4.46
CA ILE A 189 -2.51 13.30 -4.65
C ILE A 189 -3.51 14.37 -4.20
N VAL A 190 -4.08 15.09 -5.16
CA VAL A 190 -4.99 16.21 -4.88
C VAL A 190 -6.42 15.74 -5.02
N LYS A 191 -7.21 15.84 -3.94
CA LYS A 191 -8.67 15.66 -3.99
C LYS A 191 -9.30 16.86 -4.70
N LEU A 192 -10.04 16.59 -5.77
CA LEU A 192 -10.68 17.61 -6.60
C LEU A 192 -12.10 17.92 -6.10
N LYS A 193 -12.93 16.88 -5.99
CA LYS A 193 -14.32 16.98 -5.53
C LYS A 193 -14.84 15.60 -5.11
N CYS A 194 -15.95 15.58 -4.38
CA CYS A 194 -16.71 14.37 -4.10
C CYS A 194 -18.11 14.50 -4.69
N ALA A 195 -18.71 13.36 -5.03
CA ALA A 195 -20.10 13.28 -5.46
C ALA A 195 -21.06 13.58 -4.29
#